data_AF-A0A7C1VS48-F1
#
_entry.id   AF-A0A7C1VS48-F1
#
_cell.length_a   1.000
_cell.length_b   1.000
_cell.length_c   1.000
_cell.angle_alpha   90.00
_cell.angle_beta   90.00
_cell.angle_gamma   90.00
#
_symmetry.space_group_name_H-M   'P 1'
#
loop_
_entity.id
_entity.type
_entity.pdbx_description
1 polymer ?
#
loop_
_entity_poly.entity_id
_entity_poly.type
_entity_poly.pdbx_seq_one_letter_code
_entity_poly.pdbx_strand_id
1 'polypeptide(L)'
;MPNKNYIKGKAKENYVCAKLKKEGYDIAQRSAGSHSPVDVWAVNRSTKVITLIQCKPASLSKNKKEEIEDEMRWLNSVFRVEFKVI
;
A
#
# COMPACT_ATOMS: atom_id res chain seq x y z
N MET A 1 -18.37 -8.30 16.68
CA MET A 1 -16.92 -8.57 16.67
C MET A 1 -16.40 -8.46 15.25
N PRO A 2 -15.27 -7.79 14.98
CA PRO A 2 -14.68 -7.79 13.64
C PRO A 2 -14.27 -9.21 13.22
N ASN A 3 -14.43 -9.52 11.93
CA ASN A 3 -14.01 -10.81 11.35
C ASN A 3 -12.51 -11.07 11.62
N LYS A 4 -12.13 -12.30 12.00
CA LYS A 4 -10.73 -12.70 12.21
C LYS A 4 -9.84 -12.38 11.01
N ASN A 5 -10.35 -12.53 9.78
CA ASN A 5 -9.61 -12.21 8.56
C ASN A 5 -9.33 -10.71 8.44
N TYR A 6 -10.30 -9.88 8.82
CA TYR A 6 -10.14 -8.42 8.85
C TYR A 6 -9.06 -8.01 9.86
N ILE A 7 -9.06 -8.59 11.06
CA ILE A 7 -8.05 -8.32 12.09
C ILE A 7 -6.65 -8.69 11.59
N LYS A 8 -6.50 -9.85 10.93
CA LYS A 8 -5.24 -10.29 10.33
C LYS A 8 -4.75 -9.35 9.22
N GLY A 9 -5.63 -8.91 8.33
CA GLY A 9 -5.32 -7.94 7.28
C GLY A 9 -4.81 -6.62 7.87
N LYS A 10 -5.57 -6.04 8.80
CA LYS A 10 -5.19 -4.83 9.51
C LYS A 10 -3.84 -4.95 10.23
N ALA A 11 -3.57 -6.09 10.89
CA ALA A 11 -2.29 -6.33 11.55
C ALA A 11 -1.12 -6.34 10.55
N LYS A 12 -1.30 -6.97 9.38
CA LYS A 12 -0.30 -6.98 8.31
C LYS A 12 -0.05 -5.57 7.76
N GLU A 13 -1.09 -4.81 7.47
CA GLU A 13 -0.96 -3.43 6.97
C GLU A 13 -0.22 -2.52 7.97
N ASN A 14 -0.55 -2.64 9.27
CA ASN A 14 0.15 -1.92 10.33
C ASN A 14 1.64 -2.30 10.40
N TYR A 15 1.95 -3.60 10.29
CA TYR A 15 3.33 -4.07 10.26
C TYR A 15 4.10 -3.49 9.07
N VAL A 16 3.50 -3.48 7.88
CA VAL A 16 4.11 -2.89 6.67
C VAL A 16 4.37 -1.40 6.87
N CYS A 17 3.41 -0.64 7.40
CA CYS A 17 3.61 0.79 7.71
C CYS A 17 4.78 1.00 8.68
N ALA A 18 4.86 0.20 9.75
CA ALA A 18 5.93 0.29 10.73
C ALA A 18 7.31 -0.04 10.12
N LYS A 19 7.36 -1.03 9.22
CA LYS A 19 8.57 -1.40 8.50
C LYS A 19 9.04 -0.29 7.56
N LEU A 20 8.15 0.30 6.75
CA LEU A 20 8.50 1.40 5.84
C LEU A 20 9.04 2.63 6.57
N LYS A 21 8.45 2.98 7.72
CA LYS A 21 8.98 4.08 8.56
C LYS A 21 10.40 3.79 9.04
N LYS A 22 10.70 2.55 9.44
CA LYS A 22 12.06 2.13 9.83
C LYS A 22 13.03 2.16 8.65
N GLU A 23 12.55 1.92 7.43
CA GLU A 23 13.33 2.01 6.19
C GLU A 23 13.53 3.46 5.71
N GLY A 24 13.02 4.45 6.44
CA GLY A 24 13.28 5.88 6.17
C GLY A 24 12.21 6.58 5.34
N TYR A 25 11.02 6.00 5.17
CA TYR A 25 9.89 6.73 4.59
C TYR A 25 9.33 7.74 5.61
N ASP A 26 9.23 9.01 5.21
CA ASP A 26 8.68 10.09 6.04
C ASP A 26 7.18 9.91 6.29
N ILE A 27 6.45 9.38 5.30
CA ILE A 27 5.02 9.05 5.41
C ILE A 27 4.84 7.58 5.13
N ALA A 28 4.10 6.87 5.99
CA ALA A 28 3.58 5.54 5.69
C ALA A 28 2.22 5.39 6.38
N GLN A 29 1.18 5.15 5.59
CA GLN A 29 -0.20 5.14 6.04
C GLN A 29 -1.00 4.04 5.34
N ARG A 30 -2.03 3.57 6.05
CA ARG A 30 -3.06 2.70 5.48
C ARG A 30 -4.02 3.53 4.65
N SER A 31 -4.56 2.96 3.59
CA SER A 31 -5.71 3.56 2.93
C SER A 31 -6.95 3.44 3.84
N ALA A 32 -7.87 4.38 3.69
CA ALA A 32 -9.14 4.34 4.42
C ALA A 32 -10.19 3.42 3.75
N GLY A 33 -9.97 3.04 2.48
CA GLY A 33 -10.93 2.29 1.69
C GLY A 33 -10.66 0.78 1.69
N SER A 34 -11.64 -0.03 2.10
CA SER A 34 -11.56 -1.50 2.08
C SER A 34 -11.56 -2.14 0.69
N HIS A 35 -11.88 -1.35 -0.34
CA HIS A 35 -11.86 -1.75 -1.76
C HIS A 35 -10.84 -0.93 -2.57
N SER A 36 -9.97 -0.19 -1.89
CA SER A 36 -8.90 0.56 -2.56
C SER A 36 -7.94 -0.41 -3.27
N PRO A 37 -7.42 -0.05 -4.45
CA PRO A 37 -6.33 -0.83 -5.08
C PRO A 37 -5.03 -0.79 -4.24
N VAL A 38 -4.92 0.19 -3.34
CA VAL A 38 -3.77 0.40 -2.46
C VAL A 38 -4.21 0.24 -1.01
N ASP A 39 -3.60 -0.70 -0.28
CA ASP A 39 -3.86 -0.93 1.15
C ASP A 39 -2.95 -0.07 2.03
N VAL A 40 -1.70 0.11 1.60
CA VAL A 40 -0.68 0.93 2.26
C VAL A 40 0.02 1.80 1.22
N TRP A 41 0.23 3.07 1.54
CA TRP A 41 1.06 3.96 0.74
C TRP A 41 2.13 4.61 1.61
N ALA A 42 3.28 4.92 1.00
CA ALA A 42 4.37 5.57 1.68
C ALA A 42 5.08 6.58 0.77
N VAL A 43 5.61 7.64 1.36
CA VAL A 43 6.33 8.71 0.65
C VAL A 43 7.69 8.90 1.31
N ASN A 44 8.73 8.79 0.49
CA ASN A 44 10.08 9.18 0.87
C ASN A 44 10.39 10.57 0.31
N ARG A 45 10.55 11.55 1.19
CA ARG A 45 10.76 12.95 0.84
C ARG A 45 12.11 13.19 0.18
N SER A 46 13.12 12.38 0.51
CA SER A 46 14.49 12.50 -0.02
C SER A 46 14.56 12.00 -1.45
N THR A 47 14.08 10.77 -1.69
CA THR A 47 14.13 10.14 -3.01
C THR A 47 12.99 10.55 -3.93
N LYS A 48 11.97 11.24 -3.39
CA LYS A 48 10.72 11.58 -4.09
C LYS A 48 9.96 10.34 -4.60
N VAL A 49 10.16 9.20 -3.97
CA VAL A 49 9.47 7.94 -4.31
C VAL A 49 8.18 7.83 -3.49
N ILE A 50 7.09 7.54 -4.18
CA ILE A 50 5.83 7.10 -3.59
C ILE A 50 5.72 5.60 -3.83
N THR A 51 5.54 4.83 -2.76
CA THR A 51 5.39 3.37 -2.81
C THR A 51 3.95 3.02 -2.50
N LEU A 52 3.28 2.38 -3.44
CA LEU A 52 1.89 1.92 -3.32
C LEU A 52 1.89 0.39 -3.16
N ILE A 53 1.26 -0.11 -2.10
CA ILE A 53 1.35 -1.51 -1.69
C ILE A 53 -0.04 -2.10 -1.52
N GLN A 54 -0.23 -3.28 -2.11
CA GLN A 54 -1.36 -4.16 -1.81
C GLN A 54 -0.91 -5.34 -0.94
N CYS A 55 -1.57 -5.52 0.20
CA CYS A 55 -1.26 -6.54 1.20
C CYS A 55 -2.07 -7.82 0.92
N LYS A 56 -1.47 -8.77 0.20
CA LYS A 56 -2.11 -10.09 -0.06
C LYS A 56 -1.59 -11.20 0.85
N PRO A 57 -2.37 -12.26 1.14
CA PRO A 57 -1.88 -13.43 1.86
C PRO A 57 -0.66 -14.06 1.17
N ALA A 58 0.22 -14.70 1.94
CA ALA A 58 1.37 -15.42 1.37
C ALA A 58 0.96 -16.61 0.51
N SER A 59 -0.26 -17.11 0.68
CA SER A 59 -0.87 -18.19 -0.10
C SER A 59 -1.47 -17.73 -1.43
N LEU A 60 -1.36 -16.45 -1.81
CA LEU A 60 -1.85 -15.99 -3.11
C LEU A 60 -1.05 -16.65 -4.23
N SER A 61 -1.73 -17.18 -5.25
CA SER A 61 -1.07 -17.80 -6.39
C SER A 61 -0.27 -16.79 -7.21
N LYS A 62 0.78 -17.27 -7.86
CA LYS A 62 1.64 -16.45 -8.73
C LYS A 62 0.82 -15.79 -9.86
N ASN A 63 0.00 -16.56 -10.57
CA ASN A 63 -0.85 -16.03 -11.64
C ASN A 63 -1.76 -14.90 -11.14
N LYS A 64 -2.35 -15.05 -9.94
CA LYS A 64 -3.23 -14.00 -9.41
C LYS A 64 -2.45 -12.74 -8.99
N LYS A 65 -1.20 -12.90 -8.57
CA LYS A 65 -0.30 -11.77 -8.31
C LYS A 65 0.03 -11.02 -9.60
N GLU A 66 0.35 -11.75 -10.67
CA GLU A 66 0.64 -11.19 -12.00
C GLU A 66 -0.57 -10.44 -12.58
N GLU A 67 -1.77 -11.03 -12.50
CA GLU A 67 -3.02 -10.37 -12.92
C GLU A 67 -3.22 -9.00 -12.23
N ILE A 68 -2.98 -8.94 -10.91
CA ILE A 68 -3.10 -7.70 -10.13
C ILE A 68 -2.02 -6.69 -10.54
N GLU A 69 -0.78 -7.15 -10.72
CA GLU A 69 0.34 -6.31 -11.15
C GLU A 69 0.11 -5.72 -12.54
N ASP A 70 -0.49 -6.49 -13.45
CA ASP A 70 -0.87 -6.04 -14.79
C ASP A 70 -2.03 -5.03 -14.76
N GLU A 71 -3.07 -5.30 -13.97
CA GLU A 71 -4.20 -4.38 -13.77
C GLU A 71 -3.75 -3.02 -13.21
N MET A 72 -2.77 -3.05 -12.30
CA MET A 72 -2.26 -1.86 -11.59
C MET A 72 -1.01 -1.25 -12.23
N ARG A 73 -0.55 -1.76 -13.37
CA ARG A 73 0.72 -1.35 -14.01
C ARG A 73 0.79 0.16 -14.26
N TRP A 74 -0.34 0.80 -14.55
CA TRP A 74 -0.44 2.24 -14.77
C TRP A 74 -0.04 3.08 -13.55
N LEU A 75 -0.07 2.53 -12.33
CA LEU A 75 0.40 3.19 -11.11
C LEU A 75 1.93 3.37 -11.09
N ASN A 76 2.68 2.58 -11.86
CA ASN A 76 4.13 2.72 -12.02
C ASN A 76 4.48 3.72 -13.14
N SER A 77 3.81 4.87 -13.14
CA SER A 77 3.95 5.94 -14.14
C SER A 77 4.28 7.28 -13.48
N VAL A 78 4.42 8.33 -14.29
CA VAL A 78 4.68 9.69 -13.82
C VAL A 78 3.37 10.38 -13.50
N PHE A 79 3.21 10.80 -12.25
CA PHE A 79 2.07 11.58 -11.78
C PHE A 79 2.50 12.99 -11.36
N ARG A 80 1.63 13.97 -11.60
CA ARG A 80 1.75 15.30 -11.02
C ARG A 80 1.24 15.28 -9.58
N VAL A 81 2.03 15.78 -8.65
CA VAL A 81 1.64 15.91 -7.24
C VAL A 81 1.07 17.30 -6.99
N GLU A 82 -0.11 17.36 -6.38
CA GLU A 82 -0.75 18.61 -5.94
C GLU A 82 -1.01 18.54 -4.43
N PHE A 83 -0.50 19.51 -3.67
CA PHE A 83 -0.79 19.67 -2.26
C PHE A 83 -1.82 20.79 -2.06
N LYS A 84 -2.92 20.50 -1.36
CA LYS A 84 -4.03 21.44 -1.11
C LYS A 84 -4.42 21.38 0.36
N VAL A 85 -4.73 22.54 0.95
CA VAL A 85 -5.34 22.67 2.27
C VAL A 85 -6.78 23.14 2.03
N ILE A 86 -7.77 22.41 2.57
CA ILE A 86 -9.22 22.68 2.43
C ILE A 86 -9.74 23.15 3.78
#